data_AF-A0AAW1C359-F1
#
_entry.id   AF-A0AAW1C359-F1
#
_cell.length_a   1.000
_cell.length_b   1.000
_cell.length_c   1.000
_cell.angle_alpha   90.00
_cell.angle_beta   90.00
_cell.angle_gamma   90.00
#
_symmetry.space_group_name_H-M   'P 1'
#
loop_
_entity.id
_entity.type
_entity.pdbx_description
1 polymer ?
#
loop_
_entity_poly.entity_id
_entity_poly.type
_entity_poly.pdbx_seq_one_letter_code
_entity_poly.pdbx_strand_id
1 'polypeptide(L)'
;MQNKHLPFQVISVINYEICTITGDVRNAGTNAKVFLQVYGELGKTEVLILKNRSNNHERGASEKFKTSGVGKKKKKKKKIPTEEKEEEETHQTDALQVYNFVAHRWLASDEEDKELVVELTPEEASELEANTYEVHVITGVIWGAGTDANVYLSIYGERGDTGERHLKYSNHLNKFEKKQVDVFTVKAIDLGELKKLRIRHDDSGSNSAWFLERIDIIDTKEESM
;
A
#
# COMPACT_ATOMS: atom_id res chain seq x y z
N MET A 1 -44.80 10.29 0.09
CA MET A 1 -43.41 9.95 0.47
C MET A 1 -42.81 9.12 -0.66
N GLN A 2 -41.89 9.68 -1.43
CA GLN A 2 -41.26 8.97 -2.56
C GLN A 2 -40.21 7.99 -2.03
N ASN A 3 -40.44 6.70 -2.22
CA ASN A 3 -39.45 5.65 -2.00
C ASN A 3 -38.30 5.86 -2.98
N LYS A 4 -37.21 6.47 -2.52
CA LYS A 4 -35.95 6.53 -3.28
C LYS A 4 -35.33 5.13 -3.22
N HIS A 5 -35.57 4.35 -4.27
CA HIS A 5 -34.85 3.09 -4.49
C HIS A 5 -33.37 3.44 -4.69
N LEU A 6 -32.55 3.20 -3.67
CA LEU A 6 -31.10 3.27 -3.80
C LEU A 6 -30.68 2.20 -4.80
N PRO A 7 -29.85 2.52 -5.82
CA PRO A 7 -29.43 1.52 -6.79
C PRO A 7 -28.65 0.41 -6.09
N PHE A 8 -29.06 -0.85 -6.31
CA PHE A 8 -28.29 -2.03 -5.90
C PHE A 8 -26.88 -1.94 -6.48
N GLN A 9 -25.90 -1.83 -5.58
CA GLN A 9 -24.49 -1.83 -5.94
C GLN A 9 -24.06 -3.27 -6.23
N VAL A 10 -23.70 -3.56 -7.49
CA VAL A 10 -23.13 -4.85 -7.86
C VAL A 10 -21.68 -4.86 -7.39
N ILE A 11 -21.41 -5.69 -6.39
CA ILE A 11 -20.05 -6.01 -5.96
C ILE A 11 -19.48 -6.99 -6.98
N SER A 12 -18.43 -6.61 -7.70
CA SER A 12 -17.68 -7.53 -8.55
C SER A 12 -16.56 -8.14 -7.74
N VAL A 13 -16.55 -9.46 -7.59
CA VAL A 13 -15.42 -10.19 -7.01
C VAL A 13 -14.42 -10.46 -8.12
N ILE A 14 -13.16 -10.08 -7.92
CA ILE A 14 -12.06 -10.37 -8.85
C ILE A 14 -11.21 -11.46 -8.20
N ASN A 15 -10.99 -12.57 -8.90
CA ASN A 15 -10.11 -13.63 -8.43
C ASN A 15 -8.70 -13.42 -8.98
N TYR A 16 -7.70 -13.49 -8.12
CA TYR A 16 -6.29 -13.43 -8.49
C TYR A 16 -5.61 -14.77 -8.19
N GLU A 17 -4.84 -15.27 -9.15
CA GLU A 17 -3.77 -16.25 -8.91
C GLU A 17 -2.46 -15.47 -8.80
N ILE A 18 -1.82 -15.52 -7.63
CA ILE A 18 -0.57 -14.83 -7.33
C ILE A 18 0.55 -15.85 -7.41
N CYS A 19 1.59 -15.57 -8.20
CA CYS A 19 2.81 -16.35 -8.23
C CYS A 19 3.96 -15.52 -7.66
N THR A 20 4.56 -15.96 -6.55
CA THR A 20 5.80 -15.36 -6.05
C THR A 20 7.00 -16.16 -6.54
N ILE A 21 8.09 -15.45 -6.81
CA ILE A 21 9.39 -16.05 -7.11
C ILE A 21 10.38 -15.42 -6.16
N THR A 22 10.95 -16.22 -5.25
CA THR A 22 12.03 -15.77 -4.38
C THR A 22 13.34 -15.85 -5.15
N GLY A 23 14.15 -14.79 -5.10
CA GLY A 23 15.44 -14.74 -5.79
C GLY A 23 16.37 -15.90 -5.40
N ASP A 24 17.26 -16.28 -6.31
CA ASP A 24 18.26 -17.34 -6.08
C ASP A 24 19.63 -16.76 -5.72
N VAL A 25 19.66 -15.86 -4.74
CA VAL A 25 20.90 -15.31 -4.19
C VAL A 25 21.14 -15.87 -2.78
N ARG A 26 22.39 -15.84 -2.31
CA ARG A 26 22.73 -16.34 -0.97
C ARG A 26 21.87 -15.64 0.09
N ASN A 27 21.34 -16.42 1.03
CA ASN A 27 20.43 -15.98 2.10
C ASN A 27 19.05 -15.48 1.64
N ALA A 28 18.70 -15.62 0.36
CA ALA A 28 17.36 -15.25 -0.08
C ALA A 28 16.32 -16.16 0.57
N GLY A 29 15.17 -15.57 0.90
CA GLY A 29 14.06 -16.24 1.54
C GLY A 29 13.82 -15.81 2.98
N THR A 30 12.71 -16.25 3.55
CA THR A 30 12.28 -15.78 4.88
C THR A 30 11.34 -16.75 5.58
N ASN A 31 11.39 -16.77 6.91
CA ASN A 31 10.39 -17.41 7.76
C ASN A 31 9.34 -16.42 8.30
N ALA A 32 9.46 -15.14 7.94
CA ALA A 32 8.52 -14.10 8.33
C ALA A 32 7.17 -14.30 7.64
N LYS A 33 6.13 -13.67 8.18
CA LYS A 33 4.84 -13.59 7.50
C LYS A 33 4.96 -12.60 6.34
N VAL A 34 4.90 -13.11 5.12
CA VAL A 34 4.82 -12.28 3.91
C VAL A 34 3.36 -11.96 3.63
N PHE A 35 3.09 -10.70 3.30
CA PHE A 35 1.77 -10.23 2.92
C PHE A 35 1.81 -9.41 1.64
N LEU A 36 0.68 -9.35 0.95
CA LEU A 36 0.49 -8.59 -0.28
C LEU A 36 -0.83 -7.83 -0.21
N GLN A 37 -0.87 -6.63 -0.78
CA GLN A 37 -2.10 -5.90 -1.04
C GLN A 37 -2.07 -5.41 -2.48
N VAL A 38 -3.08 -5.83 -3.26
CA VAL A 38 -3.25 -5.43 -4.67
C VAL A 38 -4.11 -4.16 -4.73
N TYR A 39 -3.67 -3.19 -5.53
CA TYR A 39 -4.34 -1.92 -5.82
C TYR A 39 -4.80 -1.89 -7.28
N GLY A 40 -5.94 -1.25 -7.55
CA GLY A 40 -6.46 -1.02 -8.90
C GLY A 40 -7.60 -0.01 -8.90
N GLU A 41 -8.23 0.22 -10.06
CA GLU A 41 -9.27 1.24 -10.24
C GLU A 41 -10.48 1.09 -9.31
N LEU A 42 -10.77 -0.14 -8.87
CA LEU A 42 -11.91 -0.43 -8.00
C LEU A 42 -11.57 -0.30 -6.50
N GLY A 43 -10.35 0.14 -6.20
CA GLY A 43 -9.79 0.24 -4.86
C GLY A 43 -8.69 -0.79 -4.62
N LYS A 44 -8.51 -1.16 -3.36
CA LYS A 44 -7.50 -2.14 -2.94
C LYS A 44 -8.13 -3.35 -2.28
N THR A 45 -7.43 -4.47 -2.37
CA THR A 45 -7.77 -5.72 -1.68
C THR A 45 -7.56 -5.60 -0.17
N GLU A 46 -8.09 -6.54 0.61
CA GLU A 46 -7.61 -6.77 1.98
C GLU A 46 -6.16 -7.24 1.97
N VAL A 47 -5.47 -7.14 3.11
CA VAL A 47 -4.11 -7.65 3.24
C VAL A 47 -4.12 -9.17 3.14
N LEU A 48 -3.43 -9.70 2.13
CA LEU A 48 -3.35 -11.12 1.82
C LEU A 48 -2.11 -11.71 2.46
N ILE A 49 -2.28 -12.70 3.33
CA ILE A 49 -1.14 -13.44 3.87
C ILE A 49 -0.72 -14.51 2.86
N LEU A 50 0.50 -14.42 2.34
CA LEU A 50 1.05 -15.35 1.36
C LEU A 50 1.60 -16.58 2.08
N LYS A 51 0.70 -17.43 2.58
CA LYS A 51 1.06 -18.67 3.28
C LYS A 51 0.10 -19.80 2.93
N ASN A 52 0.64 -20.90 2.41
CA ASN A 52 -0.12 -22.13 2.15
C ASN A 52 0.59 -23.39 2.68
N ARG A 53 1.85 -23.27 3.14
CA ARG A 53 2.70 -24.33 3.68
C ARG A 53 3.55 -23.78 4.84
N SER A 54 4.34 -24.63 5.47
CA SER A 54 5.19 -24.25 6.61
C SER A 54 6.47 -23.51 6.21
N ASN A 55 7.01 -23.79 5.02
CA ASN A 55 8.28 -23.29 4.51
C ASN A 55 8.08 -22.54 3.18
N ASN A 56 7.16 -21.58 3.18
CA ASN A 56 7.01 -20.72 2.02
C ASN A 56 8.19 -19.73 1.90
N HIS A 57 8.41 -19.18 0.71
CA HIS A 57 9.40 -18.14 0.41
C HIS A 57 10.86 -18.58 0.61
N GLU A 58 11.18 -19.84 0.36
CA GLU A 58 12.57 -20.32 0.36
C GLU A 58 13.36 -19.77 -0.85
N ARG A 59 14.69 -19.72 -0.72
CA ARG A 59 15.60 -19.34 -1.82
C ARG A 59 15.26 -20.08 -3.12
N GLY A 60 15.10 -19.35 -4.22
CA GLY A 60 14.83 -19.92 -5.55
C GLY A 60 13.46 -20.59 -5.70
N ALA A 61 12.58 -20.50 -4.69
CA ALA A 61 11.25 -21.09 -4.75
C ALA A 61 10.31 -20.30 -5.66
N SER A 62 9.38 -21.01 -6.30
CA SER A 62 8.24 -20.44 -7.02
C SER A 62 6.95 -21.00 -6.44
N GLU A 63 6.03 -20.12 -6.06
CA GLU A 63 4.90 -20.49 -5.22
C GLU A 63 3.62 -19.80 -5.66
N LYS A 64 2.51 -20.54 -5.65
CA LYS A 64 1.21 -20.06 -6.10
C LYS A 64 0.23 -19.91 -4.95
N PHE A 65 -0.46 -18.78 -4.93
CA PHE A 65 -1.52 -18.45 -3.97
C PHE A 65 -2.77 -18.05 -4.74
N LYS A 66 -3.95 -18.36 -4.20
CA LYS A 66 -5.23 -17.95 -4.78
C LYS A 66 -5.96 -17.05 -3.80
N THR A 67 -6.58 -16.00 -4.32
CA THR A 67 -7.33 -15.03 -3.53
C THR A 67 -8.48 -14.44 -4.35
N SER A 68 -9.44 -13.84 -3.64
CA SER A 68 -10.55 -13.09 -4.22
C SER A 68 -10.59 -11.69 -3.60
N GLY A 69 -10.51 -10.65 -4.43
CA GLY A 69 -10.67 -9.25 -4.05
C GLY A 69 -12.08 -8.73 -4.33
N VAL A 70 -12.50 -7.74 -3.57
CA VAL A 70 -13.79 -7.04 -3.75
C VAL A 70 -13.55 -5.75 -4.52
N GLY A 71 -14.15 -5.62 -5.71
CA GLY A 71 -14.17 -4.37 -6.49
C GLY A 71 -15.58 -3.80 -6.64
N LYS A 72 -15.73 -2.47 -6.58
CA LYS A 72 -17.01 -1.78 -6.77
C LYS A 72 -17.18 -1.27 -8.22
N LYS A 73 -17.90 -2.00 -9.09
CA LYS A 73 -18.27 -1.45 -10.41
C LYS A 73 -19.46 -0.47 -10.32
N LYS A 74 -19.34 0.73 -10.90
CA LYS A 74 -20.51 1.58 -11.24
C LYS A 74 -21.13 1.09 -12.55
N LYS A 75 -22.41 0.70 -12.56
CA LYS A 75 -23.13 0.41 -13.82
C LYS A 75 -23.28 1.71 -14.64
N LYS A 76 -22.81 1.71 -15.90
CA LYS A 76 -23.32 2.65 -16.91
C LYS A 76 -24.84 2.42 -17.04
N LYS A 77 -25.64 3.49 -17.00
CA LYS A 77 -27.09 3.42 -17.27
C LYS A 77 -27.29 2.86 -18.69
N LYS A 78 -27.95 1.71 -18.82
CA LYS A 78 -28.47 1.23 -20.11
C LYS A 78 -29.52 2.24 -20.59
N LYS A 79 -29.25 2.92 -21.70
CA LYS A 79 -30.32 3.50 -22.54
C LYS A 79 -31.05 2.34 -23.20
N ILE A 80 -32.37 2.41 -23.19
CA ILE A 80 -33.28 1.49 -23.88
C ILE A 80 -32.98 1.61 -25.40
N PRO A 81 -32.71 0.52 -26.13
CA PRO A 81 -32.45 0.59 -27.56
C PRO A 81 -33.75 0.48 -28.36
N THR A 82 -33.85 1.28 -29.42
CA THR A 82 -34.74 1.01 -30.56
C THR A 82 -33.87 0.90 -31.81
N GLU A 83 -34.14 -0.16 -32.57
CA GLU A 83 -33.76 -0.47 -33.95
C GLU A 83 -32.31 -0.95 -34.23
N GLU A 84 -32.26 -2.28 -34.38
CA GLU A 84 -31.47 -3.11 -35.30
C GLU A 84 -30.22 -2.48 -35.94
N LYS A 85 -29.06 -2.80 -35.37
CA LYS A 85 -27.80 -2.92 -36.12
C LYS A 85 -27.07 -4.16 -35.65
N GLU A 86 -26.59 -4.92 -36.62
CA GLU A 86 -25.84 -6.17 -36.49
C GLU A 86 -24.85 -6.09 -35.33
N GLU A 87 -25.08 -6.94 -34.32
CA GLU A 87 -24.17 -7.12 -33.20
C GLU A 87 -22.96 -7.90 -33.72
N GLU A 88 -21.85 -7.21 -33.95
CA GLU A 88 -20.54 -7.86 -33.86
C GLU A 88 -20.37 -8.32 -32.40
N GLU A 89 -20.74 -9.58 -32.14
CA GLU A 89 -20.35 -10.29 -30.93
C GLU A 89 -18.82 -10.36 -30.88
N THR A 90 -18.21 -9.35 -30.28
CA THR A 90 -16.84 -9.47 -29.80
C THR A 90 -16.87 -10.48 -28.67
N HIS A 91 -16.57 -11.74 -29.00
CA HIS A 91 -16.18 -12.76 -28.04
C HIS A 91 -14.95 -12.24 -27.30
N GLN A 92 -15.17 -11.54 -26.19
CA GLN A 92 -14.14 -11.21 -25.23
C GLN A 92 -13.72 -12.55 -24.63
N THR A 93 -12.64 -13.10 -25.17
CA THR A 93 -12.01 -14.29 -24.61
C THR A 93 -11.72 -13.99 -23.14
N ASP A 94 -11.97 -14.96 -22.25
CA ASP A 94 -11.50 -14.96 -20.86
C ASP A 94 -9.96 -15.05 -20.85
N ALA A 95 -9.30 -14.09 -21.47
CA ALA A 95 -7.86 -13.97 -21.48
C ALA A 95 -7.45 -13.60 -20.05
N LEU A 96 -6.72 -14.51 -19.41
CA LEU A 96 -6.06 -14.23 -18.14
C LEU A 96 -5.09 -13.07 -18.36
N GLN A 97 -5.40 -11.91 -17.79
CA GLN A 97 -4.47 -10.81 -17.77
C GLN A 97 -3.35 -11.12 -16.78
N VAL A 98 -2.12 -11.13 -17.28
CA VAL A 98 -0.91 -11.33 -16.47
C VAL A 98 -0.27 -9.97 -16.22
N TYR A 99 0.15 -9.72 -14.98
CA TYR A 99 0.88 -8.52 -14.58
C TYR A 99 2.17 -8.95 -13.88
N ASN A 100 3.31 -8.41 -14.33
CA ASN A 100 4.62 -8.67 -13.72
C ASN A 100 5.01 -7.49 -12.83
N PHE A 101 5.37 -7.80 -11.58
CA PHE A 101 5.82 -6.82 -10.58
C PHE A 101 7.21 -7.22 -10.12
N VAL A 102 8.19 -6.40 -10.48
CA VAL A 102 9.60 -6.74 -10.27
C VAL A 102 10.15 -5.95 -9.09
N ALA A 103 10.59 -6.66 -8.05
CA ALA A 103 11.21 -6.05 -6.87
C ALA A 103 12.72 -5.86 -7.04
N HIS A 104 13.45 -6.92 -7.40
CA HIS A 104 14.93 -6.95 -7.49
C HIS A 104 15.67 -6.31 -6.30
N ARG A 105 15.19 -6.60 -5.09
CA ARG A 105 15.69 -5.97 -3.86
C ARG A 105 15.45 -6.84 -2.64
N TRP A 106 16.18 -6.59 -1.57
CA TRP A 106 15.89 -7.17 -0.26
C TRP A 106 14.72 -6.44 0.41
N LEU A 107 13.87 -7.22 1.10
CA LEU A 107 12.88 -6.73 2.07
C LEU A 107 13.32 -7.14 3.46
N ALA A 108 14.43 -6.56 3.92
CA ALA A 108 15.09 -6.93 5.16
C ALA A 108 15.60 -5.67 5.88
N SER A 109 15.57 -5.69 7.21
CA SER A 109 15.93 -4.51 8.02
C SER A 109 17.43 -4.25 8.15
N ASP A 110 18.22 -5.16 7.62
CA ASP A 110 19.68 -5.22 7.66
C ASP A 110 20.33 -5.20 6.27
N GLU A 111 19.52 -5.13 5.20
CA GLU A 111 19.98 -5.06 3.81
C GLU A 111 19.45 -3.79 3.11
N GLU A 112 20.16 -3.36 2.06
CA GLU A 112 19.77 -2.25 1.17
C GLU A 112 19.23 -0.99 1.89
N ASP A 113 17.97 -0.62 1.66
CA ASP A 113 17.33 0.56 2.26
C ASP A 113 16.66 0.26 3.61
N LYS A 114 16.78 -0.98 4.10
CA LYS A 114 16.26 -1.47 5.38
C LYS A 114 14.73 -1.49 5.49
N GLU A 115 14.04 -1.37 4.36
CA GLU A 115 12.58 -1.42 4.30
C GLU A 115 12.05 -2.84 4.18
N LEU A 116 10.94 -3.09 4.86
CA LEU A 116 10.22 -4.37 4.80
C LEU A 116 8.97 -4.31 3.89
N VAL A 117 8.65 -3.13 3.38
CA VAL A 117 7.46 -2.86 2.55
C VAL A 117 7.91 -2.13 1.30
N VAL A 118 7.59 -2.69 0.14
CA VAL A 118 7.80 -2.05 -1.17
C VAL A 118 6.47 -1.95 -1.89
N GLU A 119 6.27 -0.81 -2.56
CA GLU A 119 5.19 -0.64 -3.52
C GLU A 119 5.75 -0.91 -4.92
N LEU A 120 5.13 -1.84 -5.64
CA LEU A 120 5.58 -2.28 -6.96
C LEU A 120 4.53 -1.90 -8.00
N THR A 121 4.99 -1.40 -9.13
CA THR A 121 4.16 -1.13 -10.31
C THR A 121 4.29 -2.26 -11.31
N PRO A 122 3.26 -2.50 -12.14
CA PRO A 122 3.41 -3.38 -13.30
C PRO A 122 4.50 -2.84 -14.23
N GLU A 123 5.31 -3.71 -14.84
CA GLU A 123 6.36 -3.28 -15.79
C GLU A 123 5.82 -2.43 -16.95
N GLU A 124 4.57 -2.67 -17.37
CA GLU A 124 3.92 -1.95 -18.46
C GLU A 124 3.23 -0.64 -18.02
N ALA A 125 3.23 -0.31 -16.73
CA ALA A 125 2.53 0.86 -16.20
C ALA A 125 3.39 2.12 -16.25
N SER A 126 3.45 2.77 -17.42
CA SER A 126 4.23 3.99 -17.64
C SER A 126 3.67 5.26 -16.96
N GLU A 127 2.46 5.21 -16.42
CA GLU A 127 1.78 6.37 -15.81
C GLU A 127 2.00 6.52 -14.29
N LEU A 128 2.57 5.50 -13.64
CA LEU A 128 2.80 5.50 -12.19
C LEU A 128 4.23 5.94 -11.87
N GLU A 129 4.37 7.19 -11.44
CA GLU A 129 5.66 7.76 -11.08
C GLU A 129 5.95 7.59 -9.59
N ALA A 130 7.17 7.19 -9.26
CA ALA A 130 7.63 7.18 -7.88
C ALA A 130 7.75 8.62 -7.34
N ASN A 131 7.38 8.79 -6.09
CA ASN A 131 7.52 10.04 -5.35
C ASN A 131 8.10 9.77 -3.95
N THR A 132 8.62 10.83 -3.33
CA THR A 132 9.13 10.84 -1.96
C THR A 132 8.42 11.91 -1.15
N TYR A 133 7.88 11.50 0.00
CA TYR A 133 7.26 12.38 0.98
C TYR A 133 8.17 12.49 2.20
N GLU A 134 8.56 13.71 2.55
CA GLU A 134 9.27 13.98 3.79
C GLU A 134 8.26 14.23 4.91
N VAL A 135 8.33 13.42 5.97
CA VAL A 135 7.39 13.41 7.09
C VAL A 135 8.07 14.02 8.31
N HIS A 136 7.62 15.19 8.72
CA HIS A 136 8.06 15.87 9.93
C HIS A 136 7.10 15.55 11.06
N VAL A 137 7.55 14.78 12.04
CA VAL A 137 6.78 14.44 13.23
C VAL A 137 7.23 15.33 14.38
N ILE A 138 6.34 16.19 14.84
CA ILE A 138 6.62 17.14 15.93
C ILE A 138 6.03 16.57 17.22
N THR A 139 6.88 16.21 18.18
CA THR A 139 6.45 15.78 19.50
C THR A 139 6.32 16.98 20.43
N GLY A 140 5.21 17.08 21.15
CA GLY A 140 4.89 18.27 21.93
C GLY A 140 5.76 18.45 23.17
N VAL A 141 5.45 19.52 23.92
CA VAL A 141 6.37 20.05 24.93
C VAL A 141 6.00 19.69 26.37
N ILE A 142 4.87 19.00 26.57
CA ILE A 142 4.36 18.63 27.89
C ILE A 142 5.26 17.60 28.57
N TRP A 143 5.15 17.46 29.89
CA TRP A 143 5.92 16.44 30.62
C TRP A 143 5.43 15.04 30.22
N GLY A 144 6.36 14.13 29.93
CA GLY A 144 6.04 12.79 29.42
C GLY A 144 5.48 12.76 27.99
N ALA A 145 5.76 13.78 27.18
CA ALA A 145 5.23 13.85 25.80
C ALA A 145 5.84 12.83 24.84
N GLY A 146 7.05 12.32 25.10
CA GLY A 146 7.76 11.43 24.20
C GLY A 146 7.39 9.96 24.36
N THR A 147 7.76 9.12 23.39
CA THR A 147 7.41 7.69 23.37
C THR A 147 8.54 6.80 22.88
N ASP A 148 8.64 5.61 23.48
CA ASP A 148 9.51 4.52 23.03
C ASP A 148 8.75 3.48 22.16
N ALA A 149 7.46 3.69 21.89
CA ALA A 149 6.65 2.79 21.08
C ALA A 149 7.05 2.83 19.60
N ASN A 150 6.72 1.76 18.86
CA ASN A 150 6.86 1.79 17.40
C ASN A 150 5.72 2.61 16.80
N VAL A 151 6.04 3.52 15.89
CA VAL A 151 5.09 4.45 15.26
C VAL A 151 4.99 4.17 13.77
N TYR A 152 3.77 4.18 13.25
CA TYR A 152 3.44 3.82 11.88
C TYR A 152 2.55 4.87 11.23
N LEU A 153 2.68 5.03 9.92
CA LEU A 153 2.01 6.07 9.13
C LEU A 153 1.37 5.49 7.87
N SER A 154 0.21 6.02 7.48
CA SER A 154 -0.32 5.91 6.12
C SER A 154 -0.74 7.28 5.61
N ILE A 155 -0.24 7.67 4.44
CA ILE A 155 -0.62 8.90 3.74
C ILE A 155 -1.58 8.51 2.62
N TYR A 156 -2.69 9.22 2.49
CA TYR A 156 -3.73 8.99 1.48
C TYR A 156 -3.85 10.23 0.60
N GLY A 157 -3.82 10.05 -0.72
CA GLY A 157 -4.10 11.07 -1.71
C GLY A 157 -5.18 10.65 -2.70
N GLU A 158 -5.37 11.43 -3.75
CA GLU A 158 -6.35 11.16 -4.81
C GLU A 158 -6.06 9.87 -5.58
N ARG A 159 -4.79 9.53 -5.73
CA ARG A 159 -4.32 8.41 -6.57
C ARG A 159 -4.05 7.13 -5.79
N GLY A 160 -4.19 7.14 -4.47
CA GLY A 160 -3.96 5.96 -3.65
C GLY A 160 -3.51 6.27 -2.22
N ASP A 161 -2.79 5.33 -1.62
CA ASP A 161 -2.17 5.51 -0.31
C ASP A 161 -0.88 4.73 -0.18
N THR A 162 -0.04 5.14 0.76
CA THR A 162 1.28 4.54 0.97
C THR A 162 1.22 3.13 1.56
N GLY A 163 0.06 2.62 1.99
CA GLY A 163 -0.01 1.53 2.97
C GLY A 163 0.55 1.97 4.34
N GLU A 164 0.66 1.03 5.28
CA GLU A 164 1.25 1.30 6.61
C GLU A 164 2.78 1.26 6.52
N ARG A 165 3.44 2.35 6.92
CA ARG A 165 4.88 2.56 6.89
C ARG A 165 5.40 2.69 8.31
N HIS A 166 6.44 1.94 8.66
CA HIS A 166 7.07 2.04 9.98
C HIS A 166 8.05 3.20 10.00
N LEU A 167 7.84 4.17 10.90
CA LEU A 167 8.73 5.32 11.10
C LEU A 167 9.94 4.93 11.94
N LYS A 168 10.86 4.15 11.35
CA LYS A 168 11.98 3.52 12.06
C LYS A 168 13.27 4.35 12.04
N TYR A 169 13.53 5.03 10.93
CA TYR A 169 14.79 5.75 10.69
C TYR A 169 14.51 7.24 10.46
N SER A 170 14.83 8.07 11.44
CA SER A 170 14.78 9.54 11.32
C SER A 170 16.18 10.15 11.31
N ASN A 171 16.22 11.48 11.26
CA ASN A 171 17.41 12.29 11.57
C ASN A 171 17.94 12.15 13.02
N HIS A 172 17.27 11.38 13.88
CA HIS A 172 17.69 11.12 15.26
C HIS A 172 17.73 9.62 15.57
N LEU A 173 18.69 9.20 16.40
CA LEU A 173 18.80 7.81 16.84
C LEU A 173 17.70 7.41 17.83
N ASN A 174 17.37 8.33 18.75
CA ASN A 174 16.19 8.21 19.59
C ASN A 174 15.12 9.17 19.06
N LYS A 175 13.94 8.63 18.76
CA LYS A 175 12.89 9.31 18.00
C LYS A 175 11.72 9.59 18.91
N PHE A 176 10.92 10.58 18.56
CA PHE A 176 9.68 10.93 19.24
C PHE A 176 9.90 11.39 20.69
N GLU A 177 11.03 12.04 20.97
CA GLU A 177 11.31 12.65 22.25
C GLU A 177 10.55 13.96 22.41
N LYS A 178 10.28 14.33 23.66
CA LYS A 178 9.67 15.61 24.00
C LYS A 178 10.41 16.78 23.34
N LYS A 179 9.65 17.71 22.71
CA LYS A 179 10.16 18.89 21.99
C LYS A 179 11.02 18.56 20.75
N GLN A 180 11.00 17.33 20.27
CA GLN A 180 11.76 16.90 19.09
C GLN A 180 10.95 17.06 17.81
N VAL A 181 11.66 17.29 16.71
CA VAL A 181 11.16 17.12 15.35
C VAL A 181 11.94 15.99 14.70
N ASP A 182 11.23 14.90 14.41
CA ASP A 182 11.78 13.75 13.69
C ASP A 182 11.38 13.81 12.23
N VAL A 183 12.37 13.71 11.35
CA VAL A 183 12.18 13.76 9.89
C VAL A 183 12.38 12.37 9.32
N PHE A 184 11.37 11.85 8.62
CA PHE A 184 11.37 10.55 7.96
C PHE A 184 11.17 10.69 6.46
N THR A 185 11.70 9.76 5.68
CA THR A 185 11.50 9.69 4.24
C THR A 185 10.58 8.52 3.90
N VAL A 186 9.45 8.80 3.25
CA VAL A 186 8.51 7.78 2.78
C VAL A 186 8.47 7.77 1.26
N LYS A 187 8.90 6.66 0.66
CA LYS A 187 8.79 6.43 -0.79
C LYS A 187 7.49 5.72 -1.11
N ALA A 188 6.77 6.22 -2.11
CA ALA A 188 5.52 5.66 -2.61
C ALA A 188 5.32 6.06 -4.07
N ILE A 189 4.26 5.57 -4.71
CA ILE A 189 3.80 6.18 -5.96
C ILE A 189 3.19 7.56 -5.66
N ASP A 190 3.29 8.48 -6.62
CA ASP A 190 2.68 9.80 -6.55
C ASP A 190 1.19 9.70 -6.20
N LEU A 191 0.85 10.20 -5.02
CA LEU A 191 -0.50 10.15 -4.46
C LEU A 191 -1.40 11.26 -5.02
N GLY A 192 -0.86 12.22 -5.78
CA GLY A 192 -1.54 13.47 -6.12
C GLY A 192 -1.86 14.28 -4.87
N GLU A 193 -2.97 15.03 -4.90
CA GLU A 193 -3.36 15.86 -3.76
C GLU A 193 -3.64 15.01 -2.51
N LEU A 194 -2.93 15.31 -1.41
CA LEU A 194 -3.10 14.59 -0.14
C LEU A 194 -4.46 14.90 0.50
N LYS A 195 -5.17 13.87 0.92
CA LYS A 195 -6.53 13.99 1.49
C LYS A 195 -6.63 13.60 2.95
N LYS A 196 -5.75 12.72 3.41
CA LYS A 196 -5.81 12.17 4.77
C LYS A 196 -4.47 11.57 5.18
N LEU A 197 -4.23 11.55 6.48
CA LEU A 197 -3.16 10.81 7.12
C LEU A 197 -3.72 9.94 8.25
N ARG A 198 -3.14 8.76 8.46
CA ARG A 198 -3.38 7.92 9.63
C ARG A 198 -2.04 7.67 10.31
N ILE A 199 -1.98 7.92 11.62
CA ILE A 199 -0.85 7.54 12.46
C ILE A 199 -1.32 6.52 13.50
N ARG A 200 -0.48 5.52 13.78
CA ARG A 200 -0.71 4.46 14.76
C ARG A 200 0.58 4.26 15.57
N HIS A 201 0.47 3.98 16.85
CA HIS A 201 1.55 3.38 17.63
C HIS A 201 1.10 2.01 18.16
N ASP A 202 2.04 1.17 18.59
CA ASP A 202 1.76 -0.20 19.06
C ASP A 202 1.72 -0.37 20.58
N ASP A 203 1.77 0.74 21.31
CA ASP A 203 1.80 0.80 22.78
C ASP A 203 2.97 0.02 23.43
N SER A 204 4.03 -0.28 22.67
CA SER A 204 5.21 -0.96 23.20
C SER A 204 6.16 -0.01 23.95
N GLY A 205 7.10 -0.58 24.70
CA GLY A 205 8.11 0.16 25.46
C GLY A 205 7.64 0.66 26.83
N SER A 206 8.59 1.15 27.63
CA SER A 206 8.30 1.84 28.90
C SER A 206 8.09 3.33 28.61
N ASN A 207 6.89 3.88 28.83
CA ASN A 207 6.42 5.20 28.36
C ASN A 207 5.91 5.17 26.91
N SER A 208 4.94 4.29 26.66
CA SER A 208 4.26 4.16 25.37
C SER A 208 3.29 5.30 25.06
N ALA A 209 2.86 6.06 26.08
CA ALA A 209 2.04 7.25 25.89
C ALA A 209 2.79 8.28 25.06
N TRP A 210 2.08 9.01 24.21
CA TRP A 210 2.68 9.97 23.30
C TRP A 210 1.79 11.18 23.13
N PHE A 211 2.38 12.37 23.27
CA PHE A 211 1.73 13.63 22.93
C PHE A 211 2.31 14.15 21.61
N LEU A 212 1.72 13.67 20.52
CA LEU A 212 1.98 14.15 19.17
C LEU A 212 1.38 15.55 19.00
N GLU A 213 2.22 16.55 18.71
CA GLU A 213 1.77 17.94 18.49
C GLU A 213 1.14 18.07 17.09
N ARG A 214 1.89 17.69 16.05
CA ARG A 214 1.42 17.67 14.66
C ARG A 214 2.35 16.87 13.76
N ILE A 215 1.93 16.69 12.52
CA ILE A 215 2.76 16.17 11.43
C ILE A 215 2.67 17.12 10.25
N ASP A 216 3.82 17.50 9.70
CA ASP A 216 3.92 18.24 8.44
C ASP A 216 4.43 17.28 7.35
N ILE A 217 3.85 17.34 6.14
CA ILE A 217 4.26 16.52 4.99
C ILE A 217 4.77 17.45 3.90
N ILE A 218 5.97 17.19 3.39
CA ILE A 218 6.53 17.87 2.22
C ILE A 218 6.53 16.88 1.05
N ASP A 219 5.82 17.22 0.00
CA ASP A 219 5.88 16.50 -1.28
C ASP A 219 7.09 17.00 -2.06
N THR A 220 8.12 16.16 -2.20
CA THR A 220 9.40 16.57 -2.81
C THR A 220 9.33 16.75 -4.32
N LYS A 221 8.26 16.28 -4.97
CA LYS A 221 8.06 16.48 -6.42
C LYS A 221 7.66 17.91 -6.74
N GLU A 222 6.88 18.56 -5.86
CA GLU A 222 6.46 19.96 -6.06
C GLU A 222 7.61 20.96 -5.97
N GLU A 223 8.76 20.60 -5.36
CA GLU A 223 9.97 21.45 -5.36
C GLU A 223 10.76 21.40 -6.68
N SER A 224 10.44 20.44 -7.57
CA SER A 224 11.19 20.20 -8.82
C SER A 224 10.51 20.73 -10.08
N MET A 225 9.39 21.45 -9.96
CA MET A 225 8.68 22.16 -11.03
C MET A 225 8.87 23.67 -10.95
#